data_AF-A0AAI8CFX5-F1
#
_entry.id   AF-A0AAI8CFX5-F1
#
_cell.length_a   1.000
_cell.length_b   1.000
_cell.length_c   1.000
_cell.angle_alpha   90.00
_cell.angle_beta   90.00
_cell.angle_gamma   90.00
#
_symmetry.space_group_name_H-M   'P 1'
#
loop_
_entity.id
_entity.type
_entity.pdbx_description
1 polymer ?
#
loop_
_entity_poly.entity_id
_entity_poly.type
_entity_poly.pdbx_seq_one_letter_code
_entity_poly.pdbx_strand_id
1 'polypeptide(L)' 'MSTLADNPRKVNLWQLLSSTTGYSKTYCKKVIEGERNADAKGAKKILEKYKELSKILGNEKTISS' A
#
# COMPACT_ATOMS: atom_id res chain seq x y z
N MET A 1 -15.02 -16.33 -0.80
CA MET A 1 -14.39 -15.06 -0.39
C MET A 1 -13.06 -14.94 -1.11
N SER A 2 -12.96 -14.11 -2.16
CA SER A 2 -11.67 -13.83 -2.79
C SER A 2 -10.93 -12.85 -1.90
N THR A 3 -9.94 -13.35 -1.17
CA THR A 3 -9.12 -12.52 -0.28
C THR A 3 -8.27 -11.57 -1.10
N LEU A 4 -8.00 -10.39 -0.53
CA LEU A 4 -7.17 -9.33 -1.10
C LEU A 4 -5.72 -9.75 -1.46
N ALA A 5 -5.34 -11.00 -1.25
CA ALA A 5 -4.07 -11.61 -1.64
C ALA A 5 -4.01 -12.01 -3.13
N ASP A 6 -5.15 -12.14 -3.81
CA ASP A 6 -5.23 -12.74 -5.15
C ASP A 6 -5.02 -11.74 -6.31
N ASN A 7 -4.86 -10.45 -6.02
CA ASN A 7 -4.73 -9.43 -7.06
C ASN A 7 -3.25 -9.11 -7.38
N PRO A 8 -2.73 -9.40 -8.59
CA PRO A 8 -1.36 -9.07 -8.98
C PRO A 8 -1.06 -7.56 -8.90
N ARG A 9 -2.09 -6.71 -8.98
CA ARG A 9 -2.01 -5.25 -8.75
C ARG A 9 -1.53 -4.90 -7.33
N LYS A 10 -1.84 -5.72 -6.31
CA LYS A 10 -1.37 -5.52 -4.94
C LYS A 10 0.08 -6.00 -4.71
N VAL A 11 0.54 -7.01 -5.46
CA VAL A 11 1.96 -7.42 -5.44
C VAL A 11 2.85 -6.25 -5.87
N ASN A 12 2.39 -5.48 -6.87
CA ASN A 12 3.08 -4.28 -7.33
C ASN A 12 3.02 -3.13 -6.32
N LEU A 13 1.90 -2.96 -5.60
CA LEU A 13 1.75 -1.93 -4.56
C LEU A 13 2.75 -2.09 -3.41
N TRP A 14 2.93 -3.31 -2.88
CA TRP A 14 3.88 -3.54 -1.80
C TRP A 14 5.32 -3.37 -2.25
N GLN A 15 5.62 -3.72 -3.49
CA GLN A 15 6.94 -3.52 -4.08
C GLN A 15 7.23 -2.04 -4.32
N LEU A 16 6.27 -1.28 -4.85
CA LEU A 16 6.35 0.18 -4.99
C LEU A 16 6.53 0.85 -3.64
N LEU A 17 5.72 0.51 -2.63
CA LEU A 17 5.88 1.05 -1.28
C LEU A 17 7.25 0.78 -0.72
N SER A 18 7.74 -0.45 -0.87
CA SER A 18 9.06 -0.83 -0.38
C SER A 18 10.17 -0.01 -1.05
N SER A 19 10.17 0.07 -2.38
CA SER A 19 11.16 0.84 -3.14
C SER A 19 11.09 2.35 -2.87
N THR A 20 9.89 2.90 -2.67
CA THR A 20 9.71 4.36 -2.53
C THR A 20 9.93 4.83 -1.09
N THR A 21 9.56 4.01 -0.10
CA THR A 21 9.70 4.37 1.31
C THR A 21 11.04 3.94 1.90
N GLY A 22 11.73 2.98 1.28
CA GLY A 22 12.97 2.38 1.75
C GLY A 22 12.75 1.27 2.80
N TYR A 23 11.50 0.95 3.12
CA TYR A 23 11.18 -0.09 4.10
C TYR A 23 10.87 -1.44 3.44
N SER A 24 11.01 -2.53 4.18
CA SER A 24 10.69 -3.87 3.66
C SER A 24 9.18 -4.02 3.38
N LYS A 25 8.82 -4.85 2.40
CA LYS A 25 7.43 -5.19 2.05
C LYS A 25 6.61 -5.64 3.28
N THR A 26 7.19 -6.51 4.10
CA THR A 26 6.57 -7.00 5.34
C THR A 26 6.29 -5.89 6.33
N TYR A 27 7.20 -4.92 6.46
CA TYR A 27 7.01 -3.77 7.35
C TYR A 27 5.89 -2.85 6.82
N CYS A 28 5.88 -2.59 5.50
CA CYS A 28 4.80 -1.83 4.87
C CYS A 28 3.44 -2.50 5.09
N LYS A 29 3.36 -3.82 4.92
CA LYS A 29 2.13 -4.60 5.13
C LYS A 29 1.63 -4.49 6.57
N LYS A 30 2.51 -4.71 7.55
CA LYS A 30 2.18 -4.61 8.99
C LYS A 30 1.72 -3.21 9.41
N VAL A 31 2.30 -2.17 8.83
CA VAL A 31 1.86 -0.78 9.07
C VAL A 31 0.47 -0.54 8.51
N ILE A 32 0.19 -0.97 7.27
CA ILE A 32 -1.13 -0.79 6.65
C ILE A 32 -2.20 -1.65 7.33
N GLU A 33 -1.86 -2.86 7.78
CA GLU A 33 -2.76 -3.75 8.51
C GLU A 33 -2.97 -3.32 9.98
N GLY A 34 -2.29 -2.27 10.45
CA GLY A 34 -2.42 -1.75 11.82
C GLY A 34 -1.70 -2.58 12.89
N GLU A 35 -0.94 -3.61 12.50
CA GLU A 35 -0.11 -4.41 13.41
C GLU A 35 1.11 -3.65 13.96
N ARG A 36 1.43 -2.48 13.38
CA ARG A 36 2.52 -1.60 13.81
C ARG A 36 1.97 -0.22 14.11
N ASN A 37 2.50 0.41 15.17
CA ASN A 37 2.15 1.77 15.56
C ASN A 37 2.30 2.74 14.38
N ALA A 38 1.15 3.24 13.90
CA ALA A 38 1.03 4.21 12.82
C ALA A 38 1.69 5.56 13.15
N ASP A 39 2.00 5.80 14.43
CA ASP A 39 2.64 7.04 14.90
C ASP A 39 4.16 7.11 14.70
N ALA A 40 4.80 5.99 14.36
CA ALA A 40 6.20 6.04 13.97
C ALA A 40 6.38 6.90 12.70
N LYS A 41 7.40 7.76 12.66
CA LYS A 41 7.73 8.60 11.49
C LYS A 41 7.74 7.80 10.17
N GLY A 42 8.26 6.57 10.22
CA GLY A 42 8.26 5.65 9.08
C GLY A 42 6.88 5.14 8.69
N ALA A 43 6.02 4.88 9.66
CA ALA A 43 4.66 4.40 9.43
C ALA A 43 3.76 5.48 8.79
N LYS A 44 3.88 6.74 9.21
CA LYS A 44 3.20 7.89 8.56
C LYS A 44 3.59 8.00 7.08
N LYS A 45 4.89 7.92 6.78
CA LYS A 45 5.40 7.95 5.40
C LYS A 45 4.84 6.82 4.54
N ILE A 46 4.73 5.61 5.10
CA ILE A 46 4.15 4.44 4.41
C ILE A 46 2.65 4.65 4.13
N LEU A 47 1.90 5.16 5.11
CA LEU A 47 0.45 5.40 4.98
C LEU A 47 0.14 6.49 3.94
N GLU A 48 0.89 7.59 3.96
CA GLU A 48 0.75 8.65 2.95
C GLU A 48 1.03 8.10 1.56
N LYS A 49 2.14 7.37 1.39
CA LYS A 49 2.50 6.81 0.09
C LYS A 49 1.53 5.74 -0.39
N TYR A 50 0.98 4.95 0.52
CA TYR A 50 -0.06 3.96 0.23
C TYR A 50 -1.34 4.65 -0.26
N LYS A 51 -1.76 5.76 0.37
CA LYS A 51 -2.91 6.56 -0.09
C LYS A 51 -2.67 7.15 -1.48
N GLU A 52 -1.49 7.68 -1.76
CA GLU A 52 -1.15 8.19 -3.10
C GLU A 52 -1.22 7.08 -4.15
N LEU A 53 -0.55 5.96 -3.91
CA LEU A 53 -0.52 4.82 -4.84
C LEU A 53 -1.92 4.20 -5.01
N SER A 54 -2.70 4.11 -3.92
CA SER A 54 -4.08 3.62 -3.99
C SER A 54 -5.00 4.56 -4.77
N LYS A 55 -4.75 5.87 -4.76
CA LYS A 55 -5.47 6.81 -5.63
C LYS A 55 -5.10 6.57 -7.10
N ILE A 56 -3.80 6.50 -7.42
CA ILE A 56 -3.33 6.28 -8.79
C ILE A 56 -3.85 4.95 -9.36
N LEU A 57 -3.74 3.87 -8.58
CA LEU A 57 -4.20 2.54 -8.97
C LEU A 57 -5.73 2.39 -8.92
N GLY A 58 -6.41 3.17 -8.06
CA GLY A 58 -7.86 3.17 -7.91
C GLY A 58 -8.58 4.03 -8.95
N ASN A 59 -7.91 5.05 -9.51
CA ASN A 59 -8.49 5.95 -10.50
C ASN A 59 -8.65 5.29 -11.89
N GLU A 60 -8.09 4.11 -12.10
CA GLU A 60 -8.30 3.32 -13.33
C GLU A 60 -9.73 2.73 -13.41
N LYS A 61 -10.55 2.86 -12.35
CA LYS A 61 -11.92 2.32 -12.32
C LYS A 61 -13.03 3.35 -12.63
N THR A 62 -12.69 4.61 -12.90
CA THR A 62 -13.67 5.70 -13.09
C THR A 62 -13.55 6.40 -14.45
N ILE A 63 -13.07 5.71 -15.48
CA ILE A 63 -13.24 6.12 -16.88
C ILE A 63 -13.81 4.93 -17.65
N SER A 64 -15.00 4.49 -17.24
CA SER A 64 -15.85 3.53 -17.96
C SER A 64 -17.28 3.69 -17.43
N SER A 65 -17.89 4.83 -17.69
CA SER A 65 -19.35 5.04 -17.64
C SER A 65 -19.70 6.22 -18.52
#